data_AF-A0A7W1KD29-F1
#
_entry.id   AF-A0A7W1KD29-F1
#
_cell.length_a   1.000
_cell.length_b   1.000
_cell.length_c   1.000
_cell.angle_alpha   90.00
_cell.angle_beta   90.00
_cell.angle_gamma   90.00
#
_symmetry.space_group_name_H-M   'P 1'
#
loop_
_entity.id
_entity.type
_entity.pdbx_description
1 polymer ?
#
loop_
_entity_poly.entity_id
_entity_poly.type
_entity_poly.pdbx_seq_one_letter_code
_entity_poly.pdbx_strand_id
1 'polypeptide(L)'
;MKELKRMTFQFFLGAEIIVVTFFYLIGPGGLQALKSAQRQNSNLIEEIKRTEGEVNALSRELADRKNNPFYKESIARKELQMAYENEIIYLLPGR
;
A
#
# COMPACT_ATOMS: atom_id res chain seq x y z
N MET A 1 -6.15 -13.57 -62.77
CA MET A 1 -6.69 -14.12 -61.50
C MET A 1 -5.62 -14.55 -60.49
N LYS A 2 -4.50 -15.18 -60.89
CA LYS A 2 -3.42 -15.59 -59.94
C LYS A 2 -2.73 -14.41 -59.25
N GLU A 3 -2.38 -13.37 -60.01
CA GLU A 3 -1.73 -12.14 -59.48
C GLU A 3 -2.60 -11.43 -58.44
N LEU A 4 -3.92 -11.29 -58.71
CA LEU A 4 -4.86 -10.63 -57.80
C LEU A 4 -4.99 -11.39 -56.46
N LYS A 5 -5.00 -12.73 -56.50
CA LYS A 5 -5.03 -13.58 -55.30
C LYS A 5 -3.75 -13.47 -54.48
N ARG A 6 -2.59 -13.32 -55.14
CA ARG A 6 -1.30 -13.15 -54.47
C ARG A 6 -1.22 -11.81 -53.74
N MET A 7 -1.69 -10.75 -54.39
CA MET A 7 -1.73 -9.40 -53.81
C MET A 7 -2.67 -9.34 -52.61
N THR A 8 -3.89 -9.88 -52.71
CA THR A 8 -4.84 -9.92 -51.59
C THR A 8 -4.32 -10.74 -50.41
N PHE A 9 -3.60 -11.83 -50.67
CA PHE A 9 -3.01 -12.67 -49.63
C PHE A 9 -1.86 -11.97 -48.90
N GLN A 10 -1.03 -11.20 -49.61
CA GLN A 10 0.03 -10.38 -49.01
C GLN A 10 -0.55 -9.26 -48.13
N PHE A 11 -1.61 -8.59 -48.59
CA PHE A 11 -2.30 -7.59 -47.77
C PHE A 11 -2.94 -8.20 -46.52
N PHE A 12 -3.54 -9.38 -46.65
CA PHE A 12 -4.12 -10.11 -45.52
C PHE A 12 -3.06 -10.45 -44.46
N LEU A 13 -1.93 -11.03 -44.89
CA LEU A 13 -0.80 -11.33 -44.00
C LEU A 13 -0.21 -10.06 -43.36
N GLY A 14 -0.05 -8.99 -44.13
CA GLY A 14 0.44 -7.72 -43.59
C GLY A 14 -0.49 -7.14 -42.53
N ALA A 15 -1.81 -7.17 -42.77
CA ALA A 15 -2.80 -6.72 -41.81
C ALA A 15 -2.80 -7.58 -40.54
N GLU A 16 -2.67 -8.90 -40.67
CA GLU A 16 -2.60 -9.81 -39.52
C GLU A 16 -1.37 -9.53 -38.64
N ILE A 17 -0.20 -9.32 -39.24
CA ILE A 17 1.01 -8.97 -38.49
C ILE A 17 0.83 -7.64 -37.75
N ILE A 18 0.21 -6.64 -38.37
CA ILE A 18 -0.06 -5.34 -37.73
C ILE A 18 -1.01 -5.52 -36.54
N VAL A 19 -2.09 -6.28 -36.72
CA VAL A 19 -3.07 -6.52 -35.67
C VAL A 19 -2.43 -7.26 -34.49
N VAL A 20 -1.70 -8.36 -34.75
CA VAL A 20 -1.00 -9.12 -33.71
C VAL A 20 0.02 -8.24 -32.98
N THR A 21 0.79 -7.43 -33.70
CA THR A 21 1.78 -6.51 -33.09
C THR A 21 1.09 -5.47 -32.21
N PHE A 22 -0.01 -4.88 -32.68
CA PHE A 22 -0.79 -3.90 -31.93
C PHE A 22 -1.36 -4.51 -30.64
N PHE A 23 -1.96 -5.70 -30.73
CA PHE A 23 -2.47 -6.43 -29.56
C PHE A 23 -1.35 -6.87 -28.61
N TYR A 24 -0.16 -7.20 -29.10
CA TYR A 24 0.96 -7.55 -28.23
C TYR A 24 1.50 -6.36 -27.44
N LEU A 25 1.52 -5.16 -28.05
CA LEU A 25 2.00 -3.94 -27.39
C LEU A 25 0.97 -3.32 -26.43
N ILE A 26 -0.30 -3.22 -26.84
CA ILE A 26 -1.35 -2.47 -26.14
C ILE A 26 -2.38 -3.40 -25.47
N GLY A 27 -2.32 -4.70 -25.71
CA GLY A 27 -3.27 -5.65 -25.15
C GLY A 27 -3.21 -5.75 -23.63
N PRO A 28 -4.25 -6.34 -23.02
CA PRO A 28 -4.44 -6.43 -21.56
C PRO A 28 -3.32 -7.19 -20.81
N GLY A 29 -2.48 -7.96 -21.52
CA GLY A 29 -1.28 -8.62 -20.97
C GLY A 29 0.04 -8.14 -21.60
N GLY A 30 0.02 -7.02 -22.32
CA GLY A 30 1.17 -6.48 -23.04
C GLY A 30 2.20 -5.80 -22.14
N LEU A 31 3.24 -5.25 -22.77
CA LEU A 31 4.34 -4.56 -22.09
C LEU A 31 3.87 -3.38 -21.21
N GLN A 32 2.79 -2.72 -21.59
CA GLN A 32 2.21 -1.64 -20.79
C GLN A 32 1.63 -2.14 -19.47
N ALA A 33 0.93 -3.28 -19.48
CA ALA A 33 0.36 -3.91 -18.29
C ALA A 33 1.46 -4.36 -17.33
N LEU A 34 2.56 -4.91 -17.85
CA LEU A 34 3.72 -5.30 -17.06
C LEU A 34 4.35 -4.08 -16.36
N LYS A 35 4.53 -2.96 -17.09
CA LYS A 35 5.08 -1.73 -16.53
C LYS A 35 4.16 -1.10 -15.49
N SER A 36 2.84 -1.12 -15.69
CA SER A 36 1.89 -0.64 -14.69
C SER A 36 1.88 -1.54 -13.45
N ALA A 37 1.93 -2.86 -13.61
CA ALA A 37 1.98 -3.80 -12.50
C ALA A 37 3.27 -3.61 -11.68
N GLN A 38 4.41 -3.41 -12.33
CA GLN A 38 5.68 -3.13 -11.64
C GLN A 38 5.63 -1.82 -10.86
N ARG A 39 5.03 -0.76 -11.43
CA ARG A 39 4.82 0.52 -10.72
C ARG A 39 3.90 0.36 -9.51
N GLN A 40 2.78 -0.34 -9.67
CA GLN A 40 1.85 -0.61 -8.56
C GLN A 40 2.54 -1.39 -7.44
N ASN A 41 3.33 -2.41 -7.79
CA ASN A 41 4.07 -3.19 -6.81
C ASN A 41 5.09 -2.32 -6.05
N SER A 42 5.85 -1.48 -6.76
CA SER A 42 6.77 -0.52 -6.12
C SER A 42 6.07 0.43 -5.15
N ASN A 43 4.93 0.98 -5.56
CA ASN A 43 4.15 1.89 -4.72
C ASN A 43 3.61 1.19 -3.47
N LEU A 44 3.11 -0.05 -3.61
CA LEU A 44 2.62 -0.84 -2.49
C LEU A 44 3.75 -1.18 -1.49
N ILE A 45 4.94 -1.51 -1.98
CA ILE A 45 6.11 -1.75 -1.13
C ILE A 45 6.47 -0.49 -0.33
N GLU A 46 6.44 0.68 -0.97
CA GLU A 46 6.71 1.95 -0.31
C GLU A 46 5.66 2.28 0.75
N GLU A 47 4.38 2.02 0.45
CA GLU A 47 3.28 2.22 1.40
C GLU A 47 3.35 1.27 2.60
N ILE A 48 3.72 0.00 2.38
CA ILE A 48 3.98 -0.97 3.46
C ILE A 48 5.10 -0.44 4.35
N LYS A 49 6.23 -0.02 3.78
CA LYS A 49 7.35 0.52 4.57
C LYS A 49 6.97 1.76 5.38
N ARG A 50 6.19 2.67 4.80
CA ARG A 50 5.69 3.86 5.51
C ARG A 50 4.83 3.44 6.70
N THR A 51 3.86 2.57 6.45
CA THR A 51 2.91 2.10 7.47
C THR A 51 3.62 1.32 8.59
N GLU A 52 4.58 0.45 8.26
CA GLU A 52 5.42 -0.22 9.25
C GLU A 52 6.25 0.76 10.07
N GLY A 53 6.75 1.83 9.45
CA GLY A 53 7.43 2.92 10.14
C GLY A 53 6.53 3.61 11.17
N GLU A 54 5.30 3.93 10.79
CA GLU A 54 4.30 4.54 11.67
C GLU A 54 3.92 3.61 12.83
N VAL A 55 3.66 2.33 12.55
CA VAL A 55 3.36 1.33 13.58
C VAL A 55 4.51 1.19 14.57
N ASN A 56 5.76 1.17 14.09
CA ASN A 56 6.93 1.11 14.95
C ASN A 56 7.09 2.37 15.81
N ALA A 57 6.85 3.55 15.24
CA ALA A 57 6.90 4.81 15.98
C ALA A 57 5.83 4.85 17.08
N LEU A 58 4.58 4.53 16.75
CA LEU A 58 3.48 4.45 17.69
C LEU A 58 3.71 3.40 18.78
N SER A 59 4.30 2.26 18.41
CA SER A 59 4.62 1.20 19.38
C SER A 59 5.69 1.62 20.38
N ARG A 60 6.70 2.40 19.93
CA ARG A 60 7.69 3.00 20.84
C ARG A 60 7.04 4.01 21.76
N GLU A 61 6.21 4.90 21.23
CA GLU A 61 5.49 5.88 22.04
C GLU A 61 4.59 5.19 23.09
N LEU A 62 3.89 4.11 22.71
CA LEU A 62 3.11 3.29 23.63
C LEU A 62 3.97 2.59 24.67
N ALA A 63 5.15 2.09 24.31
CA ALA A 63 6.07 1.48 25.26
C ALA A 63 6.59 2.50 26.28
N ASP A 64 6.95 3.70 25.81
CA ASP A 64 7.37 4.81 26.66
C ASP A 64 6.25 5.26 27.60
N ARG A 65 5.03 5.39 27.08
CA ARG A 65 3.83 5.68 27.89
C ARG A 65 3.52 4.57 28.87
N LYS A 66 3.58 3.29 28.46
CA LYS A 66 3.35 2.14 29.34
C LYS A 66 4.38 2.04 30.45
N ASN A 67 5.61 2.48 30.24
CA ASN A 67 6.64 2.50 31.26
C ASN A 67 6.51 3.69 32.22
N ASN A 68 5.70 4.70 31.88
CA ASN A 68 5.41 5.81 32.77
C ASN A 68 4.45 5.37 33.90
N PRO A 69 4.86 5.51 35.19
CA PRO A 69 4.03 5.16 36.35
C PRO A 69 2.63 5.80 36.32
N PHE A 70 2.53 7.04 35.83
CA PHE A 70 1.26 7.77 35.71
C PHE A 70 0.27 7.07 34.79
N TYR A 71 0.76 6.54 33.67
CA TYR A 71 -0.10 5.89 32.69
C TYR A 71 -0.62 4.54 33.20
N LYS A 72 0.24 3.78 33.88
CA LYS A 72 -0.14 2.52 34.55
C LYS A 72 -1.22 2.75 35.60
N GLU A 73 -1.06 3.78 36.42
CA GLU A 73 -2.03 4.16 37.46
C GLU A 73 -3.37 4.60 36.85
N SER A 74 -3.33 5.41 35.79
CA SER A 74 -4.56 5.86 35.10
C SER A 74 -5.38 4.70 34.51
N ILE A 75 -4.70 3.71 33.90
CA ILE A 75 -5.35 2.52 33.33
C ILE A 75 -5.92 1.65 34.46
N ALA A 76 -5.16 1.42 35.52
CA ALA A 76 -5.62 0.64 36.67
C ALA A 76 -6.85 1.27 37.34
N ARG A 77 -6.88 2.61 37.51
CA ARG A 77 -8.06 3.32 38.02
C ARG A 77 -9.28 3.16 37.11
N LYS A 78 -9.09 3.22 35.79
CA LYS A 78 -10.17 3.04 34.82
C LYS A 78 -10.72 1.61 34.83
N GLU A 79 -9.84 0.60 34.87
CA GLU A 79 -10.23 -0.81 34.94
C GLU A 79 -10.96 -1.16 36.25
N LEU A 80 -10.57 -0.53 37.36
CA LEU A 80 -11.20 -0.71 38.66
C LEU A 80 -12.44 0.18 38.87
N GLN A 81 -12.91 0.90 37.84
CA GLN A 81 -14.02 1.87 37.93
C GLN A 81 -13.83 2.93 39.03
N MET A 82 -12.58 3.26 39.36
CA MET A 82 -12.23 4.26 40.39
C MET A 82 -12.01 5.66 39.81
N ALA A 83 -12.07 5.82 38.48
CA ALA A 83 -11.90 7.10 37.81
C ALA A 83 -13.22 7.88 37.77
N TYR A 84 -13.29 9.02 38.46
CA TYR A 84 -14.41 9.97 38.38
C TYR A 84 -14.19 10.97 37.24
N GLU A 85 -15.26 11.38 36.54
CA GLU A 85 -15.17 12.28 35.37
C GLU A 85 -14.51 13.65 35.66
N ASN A 86 -14.48 14.08 36.92
CA ASN A 86 -13.98 15.40 37.33
C ASN A 86 -12.77 15.33 38.28
N GLU A 87 -12.03 14.22 38.29
CA GLU A 87 -10.90 14.04 39.21
C GLU A 87 -9.64 14.78 38.72
N ILE A 88 -9.02 15.57 39.59
CA ILE A 88 -7.77 16.30 39.30
C ILE A 88 -6.61 15.58 40.00
N ILE A 89 -5.71 15.00 39.21
CA ILE A 89 -4.53 14.29 39.71
C ILE A 89 -3.33 15.25 39.72
N TYR A 90 -2.77 15.51 40.89
CA TYR A 90 -1.57 16.33 41.05
C TYR A 90 -0.31 15.47 40.93
N LEU A 91 0.55 15.80 39.96
CA LEU A 91 1.88 15.21 39.86
C LEU A 91 2.85 16.05 40.71
N LEU A 92 3.32 15.51 41.84
CA LEU A 92 4.34 16.16 42.65
C LEU A 92 5.73 15.83 42.07
N PRO A 93 6.63 16.82 41.91
CA PRO A 93 8.01 16.54 41.51
C PRO A 93 8.69 15.71 42.59
N GLY A 94 9.18 14.53 42.21
CA GLY A 94 10.00 13.68 43.08
C GLY A 94 11.28 14.41 43.47
N ARG A 95 11.67 14.30 44.74
CA ARG A 95 12.97 14.78 45.23
C ARG A 95 14.12 14.04 44.57
#